data_AF-A0A2U9CXB7-F1
#
_entry.id   AF-A0A2U9CXB7-F1
#
_cell.length_a   1.000
_cell.length_b   1.000
_cell.length_c   1.000
_cell.angle_alpha   90.00
_cell.angle_beta   90.00
_cell.angle_gamma   90.00
#
_symmetry.space_group_name_H-M   'P 1'
#
loop_
_entity.id
_entity.type
_entity.pdbx_description
1 polymer ?
#
loop_
_entity_poly.entity_id
_entity_poly.type
_entity_poly.pdbx_seq_one_letter_code
_entity_poly.pdbx_strand_id
1 'polypeptide(L)'
;MFEWIYMFIFLGSRRGRILAKRINVRIEHVKHSKSRDSFLQRVKANESKKMEAKQKGSWVELKRQPAPPRDAHFVSTKKNTPQLLEPIPYEFMA
;
A
#
# COMPACT_ATOMS: atom_id res chain seq x y z
N MET A 1 17.58 10.80 36.34
CA MET A 1 18.36 10.07 35.33
C MET A 1 17.48 8.92 34.83
N PHE A 2 16.40 9.28 34.13
CA PHE A 2 15.38 8.32 33.70
C PHE A 2 15.76 7.86 32.28
N GLU A 3 16.09 6.57 32.17
CA GLU A 3 16.43 5.92 30.89
C GLU A 3 15.29 6.10 29.87
N TRP A 4 15.62 6.59 28.68
CA TRP A 4 14.73 6.76 27.53
C TRP A 4 14.38 5.40 26.87
N ILE A 5 13.72 4.53 27.62
CA ILE A 5 13.32 3.17 27.19
C ILE A 5 11.82 3.18 26.84
N TYR A 6 11.50 2.83 25.60
CA TYR A 6 10.13 2.56 25.16
C TYR A 6 9.82 1.06 25.28
N MET A 7 8.68 0.73 25.87
CA MET A 7 8.18 -0.65 25.92
C MET A 7 7.24 -0.90 24.74
N PHE A 8 7.62 -1.83 23.86
CA PHE A 8 6.83 -2.25 22.71
C PHE A 8 6.25 -3.66 22.91
N ILE A 9 5.06 -3.88 22.34
CA ILE A 9 4.48 -5.21 22.21
C ILE A 9 4.72 -5.71 20.78
N PHE A 10 5.46 -6.81 20.66
CA PHE A 10 5.73 -7.46 19.38
C PHE A 10 5.10 -8.85 19.33
N LEU A 11 4.37 -9.15 18.27
CA LEU A 11 3.81 -10.49 18.04
C LEU A 11 4.88 -11.39 17.42
N GLY A 12 5.37 -12.37 18.18
CA GLY A 12 6.34 -13.35 17.70
C GLY A 12 5.72 -14.74 17.57
N SER A 13 6.01 -15.42 16.47
CA SER A 13 5.64 -16.83 16.31
C SER A 13 6.61 -17.74 17.07
N ARG A 14 6.09 -18.69 17.85
CA ARG A 14 6.85 -19.81 18.42
C ARG A 14 6.04 -21.09 18.34
N ARG A 15 6.61 -22.14 17.73
CA ARG A 15 6.02 -23.48 17.62
C ARG A 15 4.53 -23.44 17.23
N GLY A 16 4.22 -22.71 16.16
CA GLY A 16 2.86 -22.62 15.60
C GLY A 16 1.89 -21.67 16.31
N ARG A 17 2.32 -20.91 17.34
CA ARG A 17 1.48 -19.96 18.07
C ARG A 17 2.04 -18.54 17.99
N ILE A 18 1.16 -17.55 17.85
CA ILE A 18 1.51 -16.14 17.89
C ILE A 18 1.41 -15.67 19.35
N LEU A 19 2.52 -15.20 19.91
CA LEU A 19 2.59 -14.72 21.29
C LEU A 19 2.98 -13.24 21.29
N ALA A 20 2.24 -12.43 22.04
CA ALA A 20 2.60 -11.05 22.31
C ALA A 20 3.75 -11.01 23.32
N LYS A 21 4.90 -10.49 22.89
CA LYS A 21 6.08 -10.29 23.74
C LYS A 21 6.23 -8.80 24.05
N ARG A 22 6.58 -8.48 25.29
CA ARG A 22 6.94 -7.11 25.69
C ARG A 22 8.45 -6.97 25.64
N ILE A 23 8.94 -5.97 24.91
CA ILE A 23 10.37 -5.72 24.71
C ILE A 23 10.64 -4.25 25.02
N ASN A 24 11.70 -4.01 25.78
CA ASN A 24 12.19 -2.68 26.14
C ASN A 24 13.27 -2.27 25.13
N VAL A 25 13.04 -1.17 24.41
CA VAL A 25 13.91 -0.70 23.33
C VAL A 25 14.26 0.77 23.58
N ARG A 26 15.52 1.14 23.37
CA ARG A 26 15.97 2.54 23.46
C ARG A 26 15.48 3.38 22.28
N ILE A 27 15.26 4.67 22.51
CA ILE A 27 14.70 5.58 21.50
C ILE A 27 15.50 5.65 20.18
N GLU A 28 16.82 5.48 20.22
CA GLU A 28 17.70 5.49 19.03
C GLU A 28 17.35 4.39 18.01
N HIS A 29 16.81 3.27 18.47
CA HIS A 29 16.44 2.13 17.63
C HIS A 29 14.98 2.19 17.15
N VAL A 30 14.24 3.24 17.50
CA VAL A 30 12.82 3.37 17.23
C VAL A 30 12.58 4.44 16.16
N LYS A 31 11.82 4.08 15.12
CA LYS A 31 11.33 5.01 14.10
C LYS A 31 9.82 4.88 13.98
N HIS A 32 9.13 6.00 13.75
CA HIS A 32 7.67 6.00 13.56
C HIS A 32 7.26 5.29 12.26
N SER A 33 6.16 4.53 12.33
CA SER A 33 5.60 3.83 11.18
C SER A 33 4.67 4.71 10.36
N LYS A 34 5.01 4.91 9.09
CA LYS A 34 4.19 5.68 8.12
C LYS A 34 2.88 4.98 7.73
N SER A 35 2.73 3.68 8.02
CA SER A 35 1.50 2.95 7.69
C SER A 35 0.29 3.46 8.47
N ARG A 36 0.48 3.87 9.73
CA ARG A 36 -0.58 4.47 10.53
C ARG A 36 -0.94 5.87 10.04
N ASP A 37 0.06 6.68 9.67
CA ASP A 37 -0.15 8.04 9.19
C ASP A 37 -1.01 8.07 7.92
N SER A 38 -0.68 7.23 6.93
CA SER A 38 -1.50 7.10 5.71
C SER A 38 -2.93 6.65 5.98
N PHE A 39 -3.14 5.79 6.98
CA PHE A 39 -4.48 5.40 7.43
C PHE A 39 -5.23 6.59 8.04
N LEU A 40 -4.61 7.36 8.93
CA LEU A 40 -5.23 8.51 9.58
C LEU A 40 -5.57 9.63 8.57
N GLN A 41 -4.68 9.90 7.61
CA GLN A 41 -4.93 10.83 6.52
C GLN A 41 -6.16 10.41 5.70
N ARG A 42 -6.30 9.11 5.41
CA ARG A 42 -7.47 8.58 4.69
C ARG A 42 -8.76 8.69 5.52
N VAL A 43 -8.72 8.43 6.82
CA VAL A 43 -9.90 8.57 7.69
C VAL A 43 -10.40 10.01 7.65
N LYS A 44 -9.50 10.99 7.82
CA LYS A 44 -9.83 12.42 7.72
C LYS A 44 -10.43 12.79 6.35
N ALA A 45 -9.82 12.34 5.26
CA ALA A 45 -10.32 12.58 3.91
C ALA A 45 -11.68 11.92 3.62
N ASN A 46 -11.97 10.78 4.25
CA ASN A 46 -13.26 10.11 4.12
C ASN A 46 -14.36 10.81 4.92
N GLU A 47 -14.03 11.32 6.11
CA GLU A 47 -14.98 12.10 6.92
C GLU A 47 -15.39 13.39 6.22
N SER A 48 -14.45 14.13 5.61
CA SER A 48 -14.78 15.33 4.83
C SER A 48 -15.70 15.00 3.66
N LYS A 49 -15.37 13.97 2.86
CA LYS A 49 -16.22 13.51 1.74
C LYS A 49 -17.62 13.08 2.20
N LYS A 50 -17.72 12.42 3.35
CA LYS A 50 -19.01 12.01 3.92
C LYS A 50 -19.86 13.21 4.29
N MET A 51 -19.26 14.25 4.88
CA MET A 51 -19.95 15.48 5.24
C MET A 51 -20.43 16.24 3.99
N GLU A 52 -19.57 16.38 2.98
CA GLU A 52 -19.93 17.01 1.70
C GLU A 52 -21.05 16.24 0.98
N ALA A 53 -20.97 14.91 0.95
CA ALA A 53 -21.99 14.04 0.36
C ALA A 53 -23.34 14.19 1.07
N LYS A 54 -23.32 14.26 2.42
CA LYS A 54 -24.52 14.50 3.23
C LYS A 54 -25.13 15.88 2.95
N GLN A 55 -24.32 16.92 2.77
CA GLN A 55 -24.79 18.26 2.42
C GLN A 55 -25.39 18.32 1.01
N LYS A 56 -24.75 17.65 0.04
CA LYS A 56 -25.22 17.59 -1.35
C LYS A 56 -26.37 16.60 -1.58
N GLY A 57 -26.65 15.73 -0.61
CA GLY A 57 -27.62 14.64 -0.74
C GLY A 57 -27.19 13.52 -1.69
N SER A 58 -25.91 13.46 -2.07
CA SER A 58 -25.38 12.43 -2.97
C SER A 58 -24.78 11.27 -2.18
N TRP A 59 -24.81 10.08 -2.77
CA TRP A 59 -24.12 8.92 -2.22
C TRP A 59 -22.69 8.84 -2.74
N VAL A 60 -21.73 8.54 -1.87
CA VAL A 60 -20.30 8.43 -2.20
C VAL A 60 -19.75 7.10 -1.71
N GLU A 61 -19.03 6.39 -2.58
CA GLU A 61 -18.30 5.19 -2.20
C GLU A 61 -16.99 5.56 -1.49
N LEU A 62 -16.86 5.18 -0.22
CA LEU A 62 -15.69 5.48 0.62
C LEU A 62 -14.70 4.30 0.73
N LYS A 63 -15.10 3.13 0.23
CA LYS A 63 -14.27 1.91 0.26
C LYS A 63 -13.25 1.97 -0.87
N ARG A 64 -12.09 1.34 -0.65
CA ARG A 64 -11.07 1.18 -1.68
C ARG A 64 -11.45 -0.01 -2.55
N GLN A 65 -11.37 0.17 -3.86
CA GLN A 65 -11.52 -0.92 -4.83
C GLN A 65 -10.13 -1.38 -5.30
N PRO A 66 -9.96 -2.67 -5.62
CA PRO A 66 -8.75 -3.15 -6.30
C PRO A 66 -8.65 -2.50 -7.69
N ALA A 67 -7.49 -2.65 -8.33
CA ALA A 67 -7.31 -2.18 -9.70
C ALA A 67 -8.35 -2.87 -10.60
N PRO A 68 -9.23 -2.11 -11.28
CA PRO A 68 -10.17 -2.70 -12.22
C PRO A 68 -9.43 -3.22 -13.46
N PRO A 69 -10.07 -4.09 -14.26
CA PRO A 69 -9.60 -4.39 -15.60
C PRO A 69 -9.36 -3.10 -16.39
N ARG A 70 -8.38 -3.12 -17.30
CA ARG A 70 -8.13 -1.97 -18.17
C ARG A 70 -9.36 -1.72 -19.05
N ASP A 71 -9.78 -0.47 -19.15
CA ASP A 71 -10.88 -0.08 -20.03
C ASP A 71 -10.51 -0.31 -21.50
N ALA A 72 -11.53 -0.57 -22.31
CA ALA A 72 -11.38 -0.66 -23.75
C ALA A 72 -10.90 0.68 -24.31
N HIS A 73 -9.84 0.66 -25.10
CA HIS A 73 -9.32 1.84 -25.78
C HIS A 73 -8.89 1.50 -27.19
N PHE A 74 -8.98 2.47 -28.09
CA PHE A 74 -8.50 2.33 -29.46
C PHE A 74 -7.03 2.75 -29.54
N VAL A 75 -6.19 1.88 -30.09
CA VAL A 75 -4.78 2.19 -30.37
C VAL A 75 -4.65 2.57 -31.84
N SER A 76 -4.16 3.78 -32.10
CA SER A 76 -3.98 4.29 -33.47
C SER A 76 -2.58 3.98 -34.01
N THR A 77 -2.52 3.45 -35.23
CA THR A 77 -1.29 3.05 -35.92
C THR A 77 -0.60 4.22 -36.67
N LYS A 78 -1.22 5.42 -36.70
CA LYS A 78 -0.73 6.55 -37.51
C LYS A 78 0.69 7.03 -37.17
N LYS A 79 1.13 6.84 -35.92
CA LYS A 79 2.46 7.26 -35.43
C LYS A 79 3.30 6.11 -34.87
N ASN A 80 2.75 4.88 -34.87
CA ASN A 80 3.40 3.70 -34.34
C ASN A 80 3.11 2.52 -35.27
N THR A 81 4.05 2.22 -36.15
CA THR A 81 3.96 1.07 -37.04
C THR A 81 4.24 -0.21 -36.24
N PRO A 82 3.43 -1.27 -36.37
CA PRO A 82 3.70 -2.53 -35.69
C PRO A 82 5.04 -3.08 -36.19
N GLN A 83 5.94 -3.39 -35.27
CA GLN A 83 7.23 -3.99 -35.60
C GLN A 83 7.07 -5.50 -35.68
N LEU A 84 7.61 -6.09 -36.75
CA LEU A 84 7.75 -7.53 -36.86
C LEU A 84 8.92 -7.95 -35.97
N LEU A 85 8.66 -8.85 -35.02
CA LEU A 85 9.69 -9.47 -34.19
C LEU A 85 9.85 -10.92 -34.62
N GLU A 86 11.08 -11.32 -34.94
CA GLU A 86 11.42 -12.69 -35.30
C GLU A 86 12.05 -13.41 -34.09
N PRO A 87 11.78 -14.71 -33.90
CA PRO A 87 12.45 -15.48 -32.87
C PRO A 87 13.96 -15.50 -33.13
N ILE A 88 14.74 -15.23 -32.08
CA ILE A 88 16.20 -15.31 -32.16
C ILE A 88 16.59 -16.79 -32.37
N PRO A 89 17.50 -17.11 -33.30
CA PRO A 89 17.98 -18.47 -33.49
C PRO A 89 18.69 -18.99 -32.22
N TYR A 90 18.67 -20.31 -32.04
CA TYR A 90 19.38 -20.96 -30.95
C TYR A 90 20.89 -20.82 -31.15
N GLU A 91 21.56 -20.20 -30.17
CA GLU A 91 23.02 -20.10 -30.10
C GLU A 91 23.51 -20.80 -28.84
N PHE A 92 24.47 -21.72 -29.01
CA PHE A 92 25.20 -22.29 -27.89
C PHE A 92 26.34 -21.32 -27.53
N MET A 93 26.15 -20.52 -26.49
CA MET A 93 27.21 -19.68 -25.94
C MET A 93 28.03 -20.49 -24.94
N ALA A 94 29.34 -20.61 -25.20
CA ALA A 94 30.34 -21.25 -24.35
C ALA A 94 31.06 -20.24 -23.45
#